data_AF-X0SYE2-F1
#
_entry.id   AF-X0SYE2-F1
#
_cell.length_a   1.000
_cell.length_b   1.000
_cell.length_c   1.000
_cell.angle_alpha   90.00
_cell.angle_beta   90.00
_cell.angle_gamma   90.00
#
_symmetry.space_group_name_H-M   'P 1'
#
loop_
_entity.id
_entity.type
_entity.pdbx_description
1 polymer ?
#
loop_
_entity_poly.entity_id
_entity_poly.type
_entity_poly.pdbx_seq_one_letter_code
_entity_poly.pdbx_strand_id
1 'polypeptide(L)'
;MMYKKKMLQFGAGNIGRSFIGQLFSRSGYEVIFVDINKELVKELNKKRAYKLVIKRNELPDEIILIENIRAIDSCDKEAIIREI
;
A
#
# COMPACT_ATOMS: atom_id res chain seq x y z
N MET A 1 -18.10 16.57 -4.97
CA MET A 1 -17.71 15.26 -4.44
C MET A 1 -16.43 14.84 -5.16
N MET A 2 -15.26 14.97 -4.53
CA MET A 2 -13.99 14.68 -5.20
C MET A 2 -13.88 13.17 -5.43
N TYR A 3 -13.73 12.76 -6.70
CA TYR A 3 -13.34 11.40 -7.03
C TYR A 3 -11.96 11.12 -6.42
N LYS A 4 -11.92 10.24 -5.41
CA LYS A 4 -10.68 9.81 -4.78
C LYS A 4 -9.94 8.93 -5.79
N LYS A 5 -8.80 9.42 -6.30
CA LYS A 5 -7.99 8.65 -7.26
C LYS A 5 -7.48 7.38 -6.57
N LYS A 6 -7.57 6.24 -7.25
CA LYS A 6 -7.14 4.93 -6.75
C LYS A 6 -5.97 4.41 -7.57
N MET A 7 -5.08 3.67 -6.94
CA MET A 7 -4.03 2.91 -7.61
C MET A 7 -4.08 1.47 -7.10
N LEU A 8 -4.25 0.52 -8.01
CA LEU A 8 -4.24 -0.92 -7.72
C LEU A 8 -2.86 -1.51 -8.03
N GLN A 9 -2.16 -2.01 -7.02
CA GLN A 9 -0.83 -2.61 -7.14
C GLN A 9 -0.89 -4.12 -6.86
N PHE A 10 -0.57 -4.93 -7.87
CA PHE A 10 -0.36 -6.36 -7.66
C PHE A 10 1.01 -6.62 -7.01
N GLY A 11 1.01 -7.36 -5.92
CA GLY A 11 2.17 -7.59 -5.06
C GLY A 11 2.30 -6.51 -3.99
N ALA A 12 2.07 -6.90 -2.74
CA ALA A 12 2.22 -6.07 -1.55
C ALA A 12 3.59 -6.23 -0.88
N GLY A 13 4.59 -6.79 -1.57
CA GLY A 13 5.94 -7.03 -1.05
C GLY A 13 6.74 -5.76 -0.77
N ASN A 14 8.04 -5.90 -0.49
CA ASN A 14 8.89 -4.77 -0.11
C ASN A 14 8.92 -3.67 -1.18
N ILE A 15 9.14 -3.99 -2.46
CA ILE A 15 9.14 -2.99 -3.55
C ILE A 15 7.75 -2.36 -3.76
N GLY A 16 6.69 -3.19 -3.69
CA GLY A 16 5.32 -2.70 -3.79
C GLY A 16 5.02 -1.63 -2.74
N ARG A 17 5.47 -1.83 -1.49
CA ARG A 17 5.28 -0.86 -0.40
C ARG A 17 6.30 0.29 -0.41
N SER A 18 7.59 -0.03 -0.53
CA SER A 18 8.68 0.94 -0.37
C SER A 18 8.84 1.89 -1.55
N PHE A 19 8.32 1.54 -2.73
CA PHE A 19 8.41 2.38 -3.92
C PHE A 19 7.02 2.80 -4.41
N ILE A 20 6.25 1.88 -5.00
CA ILE A 20 4.95 2.21 -5.60
C ILE A 20 3.97 2.75 -4.55
N GLY A 21 3.87 2.06 -3.41
CA GLY A 21 2.98 2.39 -2.32
C GLY A 21 3.20 3.81 -1.79
N GLN A 22 4.45 4.16 -1.47
CA GLN A 22 4.74 5.52 -1.02
C GLN A 22 4.49 6.58 -2.11
N LEU A 23 4.82 6.28 -3.37
CA LEU A 23 4.75 7.25 -4.46
C LEU A 23 3.30 7.71 -4.68
N PHE A 24 2.39 6.76 -4.81
CA PHE A 24 0.99 7.05 -5.08
C PHE A 24 0.24 7.52 -3.83
N SER A 25 0.49 6.92 -2.66
CA SER A 25 -0.13 7.37 -1.41
C SER A 25 0.20 8.85 -1.14
N ARG A 26 1.48 9.24 -1.25
CA ARG A 26 1.92 10.63 -1.06
C ARG A 26 1.43 11.58 -2.14
N SER A 27 1.06 11.06 -3.31
CA SER A 27 0.43 11.81 -4.40
C SER A 27 -1.10 11.95 -4.22
N GLY A 28 -1.65 11.49 -3.09
CA GLY A 28 -3.07 11.62 -2.75
C GLY A 28 -3.96 10.48 -3.26
N TYR A 29 -3.38 9.39 -3.78
CA TYR A 29 -4.14 8.22 -4.20
C TYR A 29 -4.46 7.32 -3.00
N GLU A 30 -5.61 6.66 -3.02
CA GLU A 30 -5.79 5.43 -2.22
C GLU A 30 -5.04 4.29 -2.91
N VAL A 31 -4.08 3.69 -2.21
CA VAL A 31 -3.34 2.54 -2.74
C VAL A 31 -4.00 1.26 -2.26
N ILE A 32 -4.32 0.39 -3.22
CA ILE A 32 -4.97 -0.90 -2.98
C ILE A 32 -3.97 -1.97 -3.42
N PHE A 33 -3.41 -2.69 -2.46
CA PHE A 33 -2.53 -3.81 -2.76
C PHE A 33 -3.35 -5.08 -3.04
N VAL A 34 -2.88 -5.92 -3.95
CA VAL A 34 -3.41 -7.28 -4.15
C VAL A 34 -2.30 -8.28 -3.87
N ASP A 35 -2.51 -9.22 -2.96
CA ASP A 35 -1.48 -10.19 -2.58
C ASP A 35 -2.07 -11.55 -2.17
N ILE A 36 -1.27 -12.61 -2.28
CA ILE A 36 -1.65 -13.97 -1.91
C ILE A 36 -1.44 -14.24 -0.40
N ASN A 37 -0.59 -13.46 0.25
CA ASN A 37 -0.34 -13.60 1.68
C ASN A 37 -1.50 -12.99 2.50
N LYS A 38 -2.42 -13.85 2.92
CA LYS A 38 -3.61 -13.51 3.73
C LYS A 38 -3.29 -12.77 5.02
N GLU A 39 -2.21 -13.12 5.70
CA GLU A 39 -1.82 -12.47 6.94
C GLU A 39 -1.38 -11.04 6.68
N LEU A 40 -0.57 -10.83 5.65
CA LEU A 40 -0.17 -9.49 5.21
C LEU A 40 -1.38 -8.65 4.80
N VAL A 41 -2.31 -9.21 4.02
CA VAL A 41 -3.56 -8.55 3.62
C VAL A 41 -4.35 -8.11 4.86
N LYS A 42 -4.53 -9.01 5.83
CA LYS A 42 -5.23 -8.73 7.08
C LYS A 42 -4.54 -7.61 7.87
N GLU A 43 -3.22 -7.66 8.01
CA GLU A 43 -2.47 -6.64 8.75
C GLU A 43 -2.51 -5.27 8.08
N LEU A 44 -2.40 -5.20 6.74
CA LEU A 44 -2.55 -3.96 5.98
C LEU A 44 -3.94 -3.35 6.15
N ASN A 45 -4.98 -4.18 6.13
CA ASN A 45 -6.36 -3.71 6.34
C ASN A 45 -6.65 -3.30 7.79
N LYS A 46 -6.03 -3.97 8.77
CA LYS A 46 -6.15 -3.62 10.19
C LYS A 46 -5.47 -2.29 10.50
N LYS A 47 -4.25 -2.09 10.01
CA LYS A 47 -3.45 -0.90 10.33
C LYS A 47 -3.75 0.28 9.43
N ARG A 48 -4.18 0.05 8.18
CA ARG A 48 -4.41 1.06 7.13
C ARG A 48 -3.20 1.98 6.87
N ALA A 49 -2.03 1.62 7.39
CA ALA A 49 -0.78 2.35 7.29
C ALA A 49 0.43 1.43 7.59
N TYR A 50 1.62 1.84 7.16
CA TYR A 50 2.89 1.23 7.54
C TYR A 50 4.02 2.26 7.57
N LYS A 51 5.11 1.93 8.26
CA LYS A 51 6.32 2.75 8.30
C LYS A 51 7.26 2.33 7.17
N LEU A 52 7.72 3.28 6.38
CA LEU A 52 8.85 3.14 5.47
C LEU A 52 10.09 3.71 6.14
N VAL A 53 11.13 2.91 6.27
CA VAL A 53 12.42 3.33 6.83
C VAL A 53 13.42 3.47 5.69
N ILE A 54 13.91 4.68 5.45
CA ILE A 54 14.93 4.99 4.46
C ILE A 54 16.27 5.09 5.21
N LYS A 55 17.15 4.14 4.95
CA LYS A 55 18.50 4.10 5.52
C LYS A 55 19.36 5.22 4.90
N ARG A 56 20.05 5.97 5.74
CA ARG A 56 20.98 7.02 5.34
C ARG A 56 22.34 6.73 5.97
N ASN A 57 23.41 6.80 5.20
CA ASN A 57 24.76 6.64 5.75
C ASN A 57 25.11 7.89 6.56
N GLU A 58 25.71 7.69 7.74
CA GLU A 58 26.23 8.76 8.61
C GLU A 58 25.17 9.77 9.11
N LEU A 59 23.89 9.51 8.83
CA LEU A 59 22.75 10.30 9.25
C LEU A 59 21.68 9.39 9.87
N PRO A 60 20.80 9.92 10.74
CA PRO A 60 19.66 9.16 11.23
C PRO A 60 18.77 8.65 10.08
N ASP A 61 18.18 7.47 10.28
CA ASP A 61 17.17 6.94 9.38
C ASP A 61 16.01 7.91 9.22
N GLU A 62 15.50 8.04 7.99
CA GLU A 62 14.26 8.74 7.74
C GLU A 62 13.10 7.76 7.85
N ILE A 63 12.08 8.11 8.64
CA ILE A 63 10.86 7.31 8.80
C ILE A 63 9.71 8.08 8.18
N ILE A 64 9.09 7.49 7.16
CA ILE A 64 7.90 8.03 6.50
C ILE A 64 6.71 7.15 6.88
N LEU A 65 5.65 7.76 7.38
CA LEU A 65 4.38 7.06 7.57
C LEU A 65 3.61 7.05 6.24
N ILE A 66 3.32 5.86 5.73
CA ILE A 66 2.51 5.69 4.53
C ILE A 66 1.10 5.31 4.97
N GLU A 67 0.12 6.15 4.62
CA GLU A 67 -1.28 6.03 5.01
C GLU A 67 -2.17 5.91 3.76
N ASN A 68 -3.49 5.87 3.95
CA ASN A 68 -4.46 5.78 2.86
C ASN A 68 -4.24 4.52 1.98
N ILE A 69 -3.90 3.41 2.62
CA ILE A 69 -3.69 2.11 1.97
C ILE A 69 -4.69 1.07 2.42
N ARG A 70 -4.87 0.03 1.61
CA ARG A 70 -5.54 -1.24 1.98
C ARG A 70 -5.06 -2.38 1.10
N ALA A 71 -5.56 -3.58 1.36
CA ALA A 71 -5.23 -4.76 0.59
C ALA A 71 -6.44 -5.66 0.29
N ILE A 72 -6.36 -6.41 -0.81
CA ILE A 72 -7.33 -7.42 -1.24
C ILE A 72 -6.58 -8.75 -1.40
N ASP A 73 -7.20 -9.84 -0.96
CA ASP A 73 -6.70 -11.18 -1.20
C ASP A 73 -6.80 -11.52 -2.70
N SER A 74 -5.73 -12.03 -3.29
CA SER A 74 -5.68 -12.30 -4.75
C SER A 74 -6.73 -13.31 -5.24
N CYS A 75 -7.31 -14.12 -4.36
CA CYS A 75 -8.38 -15.06 -4.70
C CYS A 75 -9.77 -14.40 -4.75
N ASP A 76 -9.96 -13.20 -4.20
CA ASP A 76 -11.22 -12.45 -4.27
C ASP A 76 -11.30 -11.61 -5.55
N LYS A 77 -11.57 -12.30 -6.67
CA LYS A 77 -11.65 -11.70 -8.00
C LYS A 77 -12.72 -10.60 -8.07
N GLU A 78 -13.87 -10.81 -7.43
CA GLU A 78 -14.97 -9.84 -7.41
C GLU A 78 -14.58 -8.55 -6.68
N ALA A 79 -13.84 -8.65 -5.57
CA ALA A 79 -13.29 -7.47 -4.91
C ALA A 79 -12.29 -6.72 -5.80
N ILE A 80 -11.43 -7.42 -6.54
CA ILE A 80 -10.46 -6.79 -7.45
C ILE A 80 -11.17 -6.06 -8.61
N ILE A 81 -12.14 -6.73 -9.25
CA ILE A 81 -12.90 -6.17 -10.39
C ILE A 81 -13.62 -4.87 -10.00
N ARG A 82 -14.15 -4.78 -8.76
CA ARG A 82 -14.82 -3.56 -8.27
C ARG A 82 -13.92 -2.34 -8.10
N GLU A 83 -12.60 -2.49 -8.20
CA GLU A 83 -11.64 -1.39 -8.06
C GLU A 83 -11.15 -0.81 -9.38
N ILE A 84 -11.58 -1.38 -10.51
CA ILE A 84 -11.24 -0.97 -11.88
C ILE A 84 -12.49 -0.40 -12.53
#